data_AF-A0A2E6W5H2-F1
#
_entry.id   AF-A0A2E6W5H2-F1
#
_cell.length_a   1.000
_cell.length_b   1.000
_cell.length_c   1.000
_cell.angle_alpha   90.00
_cell.angle_beta   90.00
_cell.angle_gamma   90.00
#
_symmetry.space_group_name_H-M   'P 1'
#
loop_
_entity.id
_entity.type
_entity.pdbx_description
1 polymer ?
#
loop_
_entity_poly.entity_id
_entity_poly.type
_entity_poly.pdbx_seq_one_letter_code
_entity_poly.pdbx_strand_id
1 'polypeptide(L)'
;MQQQIEKLLEDIVNDYDVWQNRCAKGEPKTQVQEDMFTRFKSRISFKEGNKYIKIFTEGGSVWGFVVNTDKDKKFRKGDILKAAGWNAPARNAARGNILDGGYCIQWTGPLYL
;
A
#
# COMPACT_ATOMS: atom_id res chain seq x y z
N MET A 1 13.47 -8.03 -2.22
CA MET A 1 12.09 -7.70 -2.58
C MET A 1 11.19 -7.67 -1.36
N GLN A 2 11.22 -8.72 -0.55
CA GLN A 2 10.48 -8.80 0.71
C GLN A 2 10.71 -7.60 1.65
N GLN A 3 11.97 -7.23 1.93
CA GLN A 3 12.29 -6.05 2.76
C GLN A 3 11.65 -4.75 2.25
N GLN A 4 11.63 -4.53 0.93
CA GLN A 4 11.01 -3.33 0.35
C GLN A 4 9.48 -3.37 0.41
N ILE A 5 8.88 -4.56 0.38
CA ILE A 5 7.43 -4.73 0.59
C ILE A 5 7.09 -4.47 2.06
N GLU A 6 7.86 -5.00 3.00
CA GLU A 6 7.71 -4.71 4.43
C GLU A 6 7.84 -3.22 4.71
N LYS A 7 8.81 -2.56 4.07
CA LYS A 7 8.95 -1.10 4.14
C LYS A 7 7.73 -0.37 3.57
N LEU A 8 7.20 -0.82 2.42
CA LEU A 8 5.97 -0.27 1.87
C LEU A 8 4.78 -0.42 2.83
N LEU A 9 4.64 -1.57 3.51
CA LEU A 9 3.58 -1.76 4.50
C LEU A 9 3.74 -0.80 5.69
N GLU A 10 4.97 -0.62 6.17
CA GLU A 10 5.28 0.34 7.22
C GLU A 10 4.91 1.76 6.80
N ASP A 11 5.27 2.18 5.58
CA ASP A 11 4.96 3.51 5.06
C ASP A 11 3.44 3.74 4.92
N ILE A 12 2.69 2.70 4.53
CA ILE A 12 1.22 2.73 4.49
C ILE A 12 0.62 2.89 5.90
N VAL A 13 1.13 2.15 6.88
CA VAL A 13 0.68 2.23 8.28
C VAL A 13 0.99 3.61 8.88
N ASN A 14 2.18 4.14 8.60
CA ASN A 14 2.59 5.46 9.08
C ASN A 14 1.72 6.57 8.46
N ASP A 15 1.38 6.48 7.18
CA ASP A 15 0.44 7.45 6.57
C ASP A 15 -0.94 7.40 7.22
N TYR A 16 -1.43 6.21 7.59
CA TYR A 16 -2.70 6.09 8.32
C TYR A 16 -2.63 6.75 9.71
N ASP A 17 -1.52 6.56 10.42
CA ASP A 17 -1.29 7.20 11.72
C ASP A 17 -1.30 8.74 11.60
N VAL A 18 -0.57 9.26 10.62
CA VAL A 18 -0.51 10.70 10.33
C VAL A 18 -1.89 11.24 9.98
N TRP A 19 -2.68 10.51 9.18
CA TRP A 19 -4.05 10.89 8.86
C TRP A 19 -4.94 10.93 10.12
N GLN A 20 -4.86 9.93 10.99
CA GLN A 20 -5.62 9.95 12.26
C GLN A 20 -5.25 11.14 13.14
N ASN A 21 -3.95 11.45 13.25
CA ASN A 21 -3.47 12.59 14.04
C ASN A 21 -3.98 13.93 13.48
N ARG A 22 -4.05 14.06 12.15
CA ARG A 22 -4.68 15.23 11.51
C ARG A 22 -6.17 15.32 11.84
N CYS A 23 -6.89 14.20 11.83
CA CYS A 23 -8.29 14.15 12.22
C CYS A 23 -8.53 14.48 13.70
N ALA A 24 -7.59 14.14 14.58
CA ALA A 24 -7.65 14.43 16.02
C ALA A 24 -7.40 15.91 16.37
N LYS A 25 -6.86 16.72 15.45
CA LYS A 25 -6.67 18.18 15.61
C LYS A 25 -5.91 18.60 16.89
N GLY A 26 -4.97 17.78 17.34
CA GLY A 26 -4.16 18.06 18.54
C GLY A 26 -4.72 17.45 19.82
N GLU A 27 -5.89 16.84 19.77
CA GLU A 27 -6.42 16.05 20.89
C GLU A 27 -5.76 14.67 20.94
N PRO A 28 -5.68 14.04 22.13
CA PRO A 28 -5.30 12.64 22.26
C PRO A 28 -6.22 11.73 21.45
N LYS A 29 -5.69 10.61 20.96
CA LYS A 29 -6.51 9.60 20.30
C LYS A 29 -7.52 9.02 21.26
N THR A 30 -8.75 8.90 20.80
CA THR A 30 -9.78 8.13 21.50
C THR A 30 -9.46 6.63 21.41
N GLN A 31 -9.99 5.85 22.35
CA GLN A 31 -9.88 4.38 22.33
C GLN A 31 -10.29 3.79 20.96
N VAL A 32 -11.36 4.34 20.35
CA VAL A 32 -11.83 3.89 19.04
C VAL A 32 -10.78 4.11 17.95
N GLN A 33 -10.07 5.24 17.97
CA GLN A 33 -9.00 5.52 16.99
C GLN A 33 -7.81 4.58 17.18
N GLU A 34 -7.42 4.29 18.42
CA GLU A 34 -6.36 3.34 18.75
C GLU A 34 -6.72 1.91 18.32
N ASP A 35 -7.96 1.48 18.57
CA ASP A 35 -8.47 0.17 18.16
C ASP A 35 -8.48 0.04 16.63
N MET A 36 -8.92 1.10 15.92
CA MET A 36 -8.90 1.14 14.46
C MET A 36 -7.48 1.08 13.90
N PHE A 37 -6.53 1.80 14.51
CA PHE A 37 -5.11 1.77 14.11
C PHE A 37 -4.51 0.38 14.31
N THR A 38 -4.70 -0.20 15.48
CA THR A 38 -4.20 -1.55 15.83
C THR A 38 -4.79 -2.61 14.91
N ARG A 39 -6.09 -2.53 14.62
CA ARG A 39 -6.77 -3.42 13.67
C ARG A 39 -6.27 -3.24 12.24
N PHE A 40 -6.00 -2.02 11.79
CA PHE A 40 -5.47 -1.78 10.44
C PHE A 40 -4.05 -2.36 10.31
N LYS A 41 -3.16 -2.01 11.25
CA LYS A 41 -1.77 -2.47 11.29
C LYS A 41 -1.65 -3.99 11.34
N SER A 42 -2.52 -4.66 12.10
CA SER A 42 -2.50 -6.13 12.22
C SER A 42 -3.05 -6.86 10.99
N ARG A 43 -3.83 -6.19 10.13
CA ARG A 43 -4.52 -6.83 9.00
C ARG A 43 -3.94 -6.46 7.64
N ILE A 44 -3.10 -5.43 7.55
CA ILE A 44 -2.44 -5.13 6.28
C ILE A 44 -1.40 -6.21 5.97
N SER A 45 -1.49 -6.77 4.78
CA SER A 45 -0.72 -7.94 4.39
C SER A 45 -0.44 -7.93 2.89
N PHE A 46 0.37 -8.88 2.45
CA PHE A 46 0.70 -9.07 1.04
C PHE A 46 0.59 -10.53 0.62
N LYS A 47 0.34 -10.74 -0.68
CA LYS A 47 0.36 -12.06 -1.31
C LYS A 47 1.23 -12.01 -2.54
N GLU A 48 2.25 -12.85 -2.56
CA GLU A 48 3.13 -12.99 -3.71
C GLU A 48 2.46 -13.79 -4.84
N GLY A 49 2.64 -13.29 -6.05
CA GLY A 49 2.30 -13.99 -7.28
C GLY A 49 3.42 -13.82 -8.31
N ASN A 50 3.37 -14.62 -9.37
CA ASN A 50 4.44 -14.68 -10.37
C ASN A 50 4.73 -13.32 -11.04
N LYS A 51 3.68 -12.55 -11.31
CA LYS A 51 3.80 -11.25 -11.99
C LYS A 51 3.64 -10.06 -11.04
N TYR A 52 2.84 -10.23 -9.99
CA TYR A 52 2.48 -9.15 -9.08
C TYR A 52 2.49 -9.65 -7.63
N ILE A 53 2.99 -8.81 -6.74
CA ILE A 53 2.73 -8.90 -5.32
C ILE A 53 1.51 -8.04 -5.04
N LYS A 54 0.45 -8.61 -4.45
CA LYS A 54 -0.76 -7.89 -4.08
C LYS A 54 -0.65 -7.40 -2.65
N ILE A 55 -0.95 -6.13 -2.41
CA ILE A 55 -1.07 -5.54 -1.07
C ILE A 55 -2.55 -5.37 -0.73
N PHE A 56 -3.00 -5.87 0.41
CA PHE A 56 -4.40 -5.89 0.79
C PHE A 56 -4.59 -5.86 2.31
N THR A 57 -5.80 -5.59 2.77
CA THR A 57 -6.19 -5.75 4.17
C THR A 57 -7.04 -7.01 4.35
N GLU A 58 -6.73 -7.81 5.36
CA GLU A 58 -7.47 -9.02 5.68
C GLU A 58 -8.94 -8.70 6.06
N GLY A 59 -9.86 -9.31 5.33
CA GLY A 59 -11.30 -9.06 5.45
C GLY A 59 -11.81 -7.88 4.62
N GLY A 60 -11.05 -7.40 3.62
CA GLY A 60 -11.54 -6.30 2.79
C GLY A 60 -10.77 -6.05 1.51
N SER A 61 -10.11 -4.90 1.46
CA SER A 61 -9.81 -4.18 0.23
C SER A 61 -8.38 -4.41 -0.27
N VAL A 62 -8.20 -4.31 -1.59
CA VAL A 62 -6.87 -4.23 -2.19
C VAL A 62 -6.38 -2.79 -2.09
N TRP A 63 -5.19 -2.60 -1.53
CA TRP A 63 -4.50 -1.32 -1.59
C TRP A 63 -3.95 -1.12 -3.00
N GLY A 64 -3.12 -2.05 -3.48
CA GLY A 64 -2.48 -1.97 -4.79
C GLY A 64 -1.66 -3.22 -5.12
N PHE A 65 -0.87 -3.11 -6.19
CA PHE A 65 0.01 -4.18 -6.65
C PHE A 65 1.42 -3.66 -6.87
N VAL A 66 2.41 -4.52 -6.66
CA VAL A 66 3.81 -4.28 -7.00
C VAL A 66 4.23 -5.26 -8.08
N VAL A 67 4.90 -4.78 -9.12
CA VAL A 67 5.43 -5.64 -10.19
C VAL A 67 6.54 -6.54 -9.66
N ASN A 68 6.40 -7.86 -9.82
CA ASN A 68 7.32 -8.87 -9.28
C ASN A 68 8.24 -9.49 -10.34
N THR A 69 8.22 -8.99 -11.57
CA THR A 69 8.95 -9.59 -12.69
C THR A 69 9.65 -8.53 -13.52
N ASP A 70 10.84 -8.89 -14.02
CA ASP A 70 11.62 -8.08 -14.95
C ASP A 70 11.16 -8.26 -16.41
N LYS A 71 10.21 -9.18 -16.66
CA LYS A 71 9.70 -9.53 -18.00
C LYS A 71 8.46 -8.72 -18.41
N ASP A 72 8.05 -7.74 -17.61
CA ASP A 72 6.88 -6.93 -17.95
C ASP A 72 7.24 -5.92 -19.06
N LYS A 73 6.41 -5.85 -20.11
CA LYS A 73 6.66 -5.03 -21.30
C LYS A 73 6.56 -3.52 -21.04
N LYS A 74 5.86 -3.10 -19.98
CA LYS A 74 5.54 -1.68 -19.71
C LYS A 74 6.10 -1.19 -18.39
N PHE A 75 6.19 -2.07 -17.40
CA PHE A 75 6.55 -1.69 -16.04
C PHE A 75 7.83 -2.37 -15.60
N ARG A 76 8.57 -1.71 -14.72
CA ARG A 76 9.75 -2.25 -14.09
C ARG A 76 9.36 -3.05 -12.85
N LYS A 77 10.19 -4.03 -12.48
CA LYS A 77 10.09 -4.68 -11.17
C LYS A 77 10.14 -3.61 -10.07
N GLY A 78 9.26 -3.74 -9.07
CA GLY A 78 9.08 -2.77 -8.00
C GLY A 78 8.09 -1.65 -8.31
N ASP A 79 7.58 -1.51 -9.55
CA ASP A 79 6.60 -0.48 -9.86
C ASP A 79 5.30 -0.71 -9.07
N ILE A 80 4.81 0.34 -8.43
CA ILE A 80 3.53 0.38 -7.71
C ILE A 80 2.43 0.66 -8.73
N LEU A 81 1.41 -0.19 -8.77
CA LEU A 81 0.24 -0.06 -9.64
C LEU A 81 -1.04 0.01 -8.81
N LYS A 82 -1.95 0.90 -9.22
CA LYS A 82 -3.29 1.01 -8.63
C LYS A 82 -4.10 -0.27 -8.91
N ALA A 83 -4.94 -0.70 -7.98
CA ALA A 83 -5.87 -1.81 -8.22
C ALA A 83 -6.94 -1.42 -9.25
N ALA A 84 -7.22 -2.30 -10.22
CA ALA A 84 -8.41 -2.24 -11.07
C ALA A 84 -9.51 -3.20 -10.57
N GLY A 85 -9.12 -4.20 -9.78
CA GLY A 85 -10.00 -5.13 -9.09
C GLY A 85 -9.22 -5.98 -8.10
N TRP A 86 -9.88 -7.00 -7.53
CA TRP A 86 -9.29 -7.85 -6.49
C TRP A 86 -8.02 -8.61 -6.94
N ASN A 87 -7.95 -8.97 -8.22
CA ASN A 87 -6.91 -9.85 -8.77
C ASN A 87 -5.96 -9.17 -9.76
N ALA A 88 -6.22 -7.92 -10.15
CA ALA A 88 -5.45 -7.27 -11.21
C ALA A 88 -5.27 -5.75 -11.00
N PRO A 89 -4.08 -5.22 -11.34
CA PRO A 89 -3.84 -3.78 -11.35
C PRO A 89 -4.37 -3.10 -12.62
N ALA A 90 -4.64 -1.81 -12.50
CA ALA A 90 -4.74 -0.90 -13.62
C ALA A 90 -3.35 -0.74 -14.26
N ARG A 91 -3.28 -0.92 -15.58
CA ARG A 91 -2.02 -0.85 -16.34
C ARG A 91 -1.84 0.46 -17.11
N ASN A 92 -2.41 1.55 -16.59
CA ASN A 92 -2.32 2.88 -17.21
C ASN A 92 -0.96 3.55 -16.96
N ALA A 93 -0.46 3.56 -15.72
CA ALA A 93 0.85 4.11 -15.37
C ALA A 93 1.37 3.53 -14.04
N ALA A 94 2.65 3.72 -13.73
CA ALA A 94 3.22 3.44 -12.41
C ALA A 94 2.89 4.58 -11.42
N ARG A 95 2.95 4.30 -10.11
CA ARG A 95 2.72 5.26 -9.01
C ARG A 95 3.95 5.38 -8.10
N GLY A 96 5.13 5.25 -8.71
CA GLY A 96 6.40 5.13 -8.03
C GLY A 96 6.93 3.70 -8.06
N ASN A 97 8.13 3.52 -7.53
CA ASN A 97 8.83 2.24 -7.52
C ASN A 97 9.47 2.02 -6.14
N ILE A 98 9.19 0.87 -5.50
CA ILE A 98 9.66 0.59 -4.15
C ILE A 98 11.17 0.32 -4.05
N LEU A 99 11.85 0.11 -5.19
CA LEU A 99 13.30 -0.02 -5.26
C LEU A 99 13.99 1.34 -5.40
N ASP A 100 13.33 2.29 -6.09
CA ASP A 100 13.86 3.64 -6.31
C ASP A 100 13.62 4.55 -5.08
N GLY A 101 12.56 4.27 -4.30
CA GLY A 101 12.14 5.13 -3.20
C GLY A 101 11.47 6.42 -3.68
N GLY A 102 11.30 7.40 -2.79
CA GLY A 102 10.77 8.74 -3.14
C GLY A 102 9.35 8.78 -3.69
N TYR A 103 8.60 7.67 -3.57
CA TYR A 103 7.22 7.58 -4.00
C TYR A 103 6.28 8.20 -2.96
N CYS A 104 5.16 8.74 -3.42
CA CYS A 104 4.12 9.27 -2.55
C CYS A 104 3.17 8.14 -2.12
N ILE A 105 2.77 8.15 -0.85
CA ILE A 105 1.88 7.16 -0.26
C ILE A 105 0.58 7.80 0.21
N GLN A 106 -0.50 7.03 0.06
CA GLN A 106 -1.76 7.23 0.76
C GLN A 106 -2.21 5.87 1.31
N TRP A 107 -2.65 5.84 2.56
CA TRP A 107 -3.08 4.60 3.20
C TRP A 107 -4.32 3.98 2.54
N THR A 108 -5.09 4.79 1.80
CA THR A 108 -6.29 4.39 1.07
C THR A 108 -5.99 3.73 -0.30
N GLY A 109 -4.75 3.79 -0.78
CA GLY A 109 -4.32 3.19 -2.05
C GLY A 109 -3.25 4.00 -2.78
N PRO A 110 -2.66 3.45 -3.85
CA PRO A 110 -1.78 4.21 -4.74
C PRO A 110 -2.50 5.42 -5.33
N LEU A 111 -1.73 6.50 -5.52
CA LEU A 111 -2.20 7.78 -6.07
C LEU A 111 -3.03 7.60 -7.35
N TYR A 112 -4.04 8.46 -7.50
CA TYR A 112 -4.74 8.58 -8.78
C TYR A 112 -3.88 9.34 -9.81
N LEU A 113 -4.24 9.25 -11.09
CA LEU A 113 -3.57 10.01 -12.16
C LEU A 113 -4.16 11.41 -12.29
#